data_AF-A0A972H2K0-F1
#
_entry.id   AF-A0A972H2K0-F1
#
_cell.length_a   1.000
_cell.length_b   1.000
_cell.length_c   1.000
_cell.angle_alpha   90.00
_cell.angle_beta   90.00
_cell.angle_gamma   90.00
#
_symmetry.space_group_name_H-M   'P 1'
#
loop_
_entity.id
_entity.type
_entity.pdbx_description
1 polymer ?
#
loop_
_entity_poly.entity_id
_entity_poly.type
_entity_poly.pdbx_seq_one_letter_code
_entity_poly.pdbx_strand_id
1 'polypeptide(L)'
;MMKNCLNCHFLCDSYREENSGCELKFSLKQELRESLKNNPVGYDRGWHTLQCHMGVWDEGVSPVAKGEDTILFSQDRGYSCFFIPYRKSMLFPAAIEIQKREEENRWLKRTSTYTVIGLWLAGIGLILNALVAIYQAIKC
;
A
#
# COMPACT_ATOMS: atom_id res chain seq x y z
N MET A 1 13.27 -0.60 -5.01
CA MET A 1 12.60 0.67 -5.40
C MET A 1 12.34 1.47 -4.13
N MET A 2 12.63 2.77 -4.12
CA MET A 2 12.47 3.61 -2.92
C MET A 2 10.98 3.89 -2.65
N LYS A 3 10.51 3.62 -1.42
CA LYS A 3 9.13 3.90 -0.99
C LYS A 3 8.98 5.39 -0.72
N ASN A 4 8.35 6.10 -1.66
CA ASN A 4 8.16 7.54 -1.56
C ASN A 4 6.91 7.96 -2.34
N CYS A 5 6.45 9.20 -2.18
CA CYS A 5 5.19 9.62 -2.82
C CYS A 5 5.28 9.71 -4.34
N LEU A 6 6.43 10.12 -4.90
CA LEU A 6 6.64 10.17 -6.36
C LEU A 6 6.47 8.79 -7.02
N ASN A 7 6.80 7.73 -6.30
CA ASN A 7 6.65 6.34 -6.74
C ASN A 7 5.33 5.70 -6.31
N CYS A 8 4.49 6.41 -5.56
CA CYS A 8 3.23 5.90 -5.03
C CYS A 8 2.11 6.03 -6.06
N HIS A 9 1.32 4.98 -6.22
CA HIS A 9 0.18 4.98 -7.13
C HIS A 9 -0.90 5.99 -6.71
N PHE A 10 -1.04 6.23 -5.41
CA PHE A 10 -2.02 7.17 -4.84
C PHE A 10 -1.60 8.64 -4.87
N LEU A 11 -0.45 8.98 -5.47
CA LEU A 11 -0.13 10.37 -5.76
C LEU A 11 -1.08 10.88 -6.85
N CYS A 12 -1.86 11.90 -6.53
CA CYS A 12 -2.83 12.50 -7.43
C CYS A 12 -2.65 14.01 -7.54
N ASP A 13 -2.97 14.55 -8.71
CA ASP A 13 -3.29 15.95 -8.87
C ASP A 13 -4.79 16.14 -8.66
N SER A 14 -5.16 17.21 -7.97
CA SER A 14 -6.53 17.68 -7.92
C SER A 14 -6.69 19.02 -8.57
N TYR A 15 -7.85 19.19 -9.18
CA TYR A 15 -8.31 20.44 -9.76
C TYR A 15 -9.71 20.72 -9.23
N ARG A 16 -9.96 21.97 -8.86
CA ARG A 16 -11.28 22.43 -8.43
C ARG A 16 -11.95 23.16 -9.58
N GLU A 17 -13.08 22.63 -10.04
CA GLU A 17 -13.86 23.27 -11.09
C GLU A 17 -14.41 24.63 -10.64
N GLU A 18 -14.25 25.66 -11.47
CA GLU A 18 -14.67 27.03 -11.15
C GLU A 18 -16.19 27.15 -10.97
N ASN A 19 -16.98 26.42 -11.77
CA ASN A 19 -18.44 26.56 -11.81
C ASN A 19 -19.16 25.77 -10.72
N SER A 20 -18.68 24.56 -10.41
CA SER A 20 -19.33 23.64 -9.47
C SER A 20 -18.67 23.65 -8.09
N GLY A 21 -17.41 24.10 -8.01
CA GLY A 21 -16.57 23.95 -6.83
C GLY A 21 -16.19 22.50 -6.53
N CYS A 22 -16.55 21.55 -7.39
CA CYS A 22 -16.23 20.13 -7.25
C CYS A 22 -14.74 19.89 -7.43
N GLU A 23 -14.17 19.08 -6.55
CA GLU A 23 -12.78 18.64 -6.64
C GLU A 23 -12.70 17.36 -7.47
N LEU A 24 -11.96 17.42 -8.57
CA LEU A 24 -11.63 16.26 -9.39
C LEU A 24 -10.22 15.80 -9.07
N LYS A 25 -10.05 14.48 -8.83
CA LYS A 25 -8.75 13.88 -8.50
C LYS A 25 -8.33 12.90 -9.60
N PHE A 26 -7.13 13.08 -10.13
CA PHE A 26 -6.59 12.25 -11.20
C PHE A 26 -5.26 11.62 -10.79
N SER A 27 -4.98 10.41 -11.28
CA SER A 27 -3.67 9.80 -11.04
C SER A 27 -2.60 10.61 -11.75
N LEU A 28 -1.55 10.96 -11.01
CA LEU A 28 -0.48 11.77 -11.56
C LEU A 28 0.20 11.01 -12.71
N LYS A 29 0.22 11.62 -13.90
CA LYS A 29 0.80 11.03 -15.11
C LYS A 29 2.32 10.84 -14.96
N GLN A 30 2.85 9.87 -15.69
CA GLN A 30 4.28 9.51 -15.67
C GLN A 30 5.18 10.70 -16.03
N GLU A 31 4.84 11.45 -17.07
CA GLU A 31 5.60 12.63 -17.53
C GLU A 31 5.73 13.68 -16.41
N LEU A 32 4.64 13.91 -15.68
CA LEU A 32 4.62 14.88 -14.58
C LEU A 32 5.40 14.36 -13.37
N ARG A 33 5.37 13.05 -13.10
CA ARG A 33 6.21 12.42 -12.06
C ARG A 33 7.70 12.60 -12.37
N GLU A 34 8.09 12.46 -13.63
CA GLU A 34 9.48 12.65 -14.08
C GLU A 34 9.91 14.12 -13.97
N SER A 35 9.02 15.05 -14.34
CA SER A 35 9.22 16.48 -14.14
C SER A 35 9.46 16.82 -12.67
N LEU A 36 8.58 16.36 -11.76
CA LEU A 36 8.72 16.59 -10.31
C LEU A 36 9.96 15.93 -9.71
N LYS A 37 10.44 14.83 -10.29
CA LYS A 37 11.67 14.17 -9.85
C LYS A 37 12.91 15.03 -10.16
N ASN A 38 12.90 15.74 -11.29
CA ASN A 38 14.01 16.57 -11.74
C ASN A 38 13.93 18.00 -11.18
N ASN A 39 12.73 18.55 -11.02
CA ASN A 39 12.49 19.88 -10.50
C ASN A 39 11.18 19.97 -9.68
N PRO A 40 11.22 19.53 -8.41
CA PRO A 40 10.03 19.50 -7.54
C PRO A 40 9.48 20.88 -7.15
N VAL A 41 10.32 21.94 -7.23
CA VAL A 41 10.00 23.30 -6.76
C VAL A 41 9.66 24.27 -7.90
N GLY A 42 10.17 24.03 -9.11
CA GLY A 42 10.05 24.97 -10.24
C GLY A 42 8.95 24.66 -11.25
N TYR A 43 8.03 23.74 -10.95
CA TYR A 43 6.93 23.42 -11.85
C TYR A 43 5.69 24.26 -11.48
N ASP A 44 5.33 25.20 -12.35
CA ASP A 44 4.07 25.95 -12.23
C ASP A 44 2.90 25.01 -12.52
N ARG A 45 2.13 24.71 -11.46
CA ARG A 45 0.97 23.82 -11.49
C ARG A 45 -0.34 24.57 -11.70
N GLY A 46 -0.31 25.90 -11.80
CA GLY A 46 -1.51 26.72 -11.86
C GLY A 46 -2.47 26.42 -10.72
N TRP A 47 -3.68 25.95 -11.05
CA TRP A 47 -4.73 25.58 -10.10
C TRP A 47 -4.70 24.11 -9.64
N HIS A 48 -3.69 23.35 -10.05
CA HIS A 48 -3.53 21.96 -9.64
C HIS A 48 -2.78 21.85 -8.34
N THR A 49 -3.31 21.06 -7.41
CA THR A 49 -2.70 20.78 -6.11
C THR A 49 -2.33 19.31 -6.02
N LEU A 50 -1.16 18.99 -5.49
CA LEU A 50 -0.75 17.60 -5.29
C LEU A 50 -1.26 17.09 -3.95
N GLN A 51 -1.75 15.86 -3.93
CA GLN A 51 -2.19 15.25 -2.68
C GLN A 51 -2.12 13.72 -2.75
N CYS A 52 -2.38 13.09 -1.60
CA CYS A 52 -2.59 11.66 -1.54
C CYS A 52 -4.08 11.33 -1.72
N HIS A 53 -4.41 10.47 -2.69
CA HIS A 53 -5.77 9.96 -2.89
C HIS A 53 -6.35 9.28 -1.64
N MET A 54 -5.50 8.65 -0.83
CA MET A 54 -5.87 8.00 0.43
C MET A 54 -5.96 8.97 1.62
N GLY A 55 -5.76 10.28 1.40
CA GLY A 55 -5.92 11.31 2.43
C GLY A 55 -4.78 11.40 3.44
N VAL A 56 -3.62 10.78 3.18
CA VAL A 56 -2.48 10.79 4.11
C VAL A 56 -1.84 12.18 4.24
N TRP A 57 -1.89 12.98 3.17
CA TRP A 57 -1.40 14.36 3.13
C TRP A 57 -2.02 15.09 1.93
N ASP A 58 -2.01 16.41 2.00
CA ASP A 58 -2.47 17.34 0.96
C ASP A 58 -1.55 18.57 0.97
N GLU A 59 -1.06 18.99 -0.20
CA GLU A 59 -0.27 20.22 -0.37
C GLU A 59 -1.13 21.48 -0.14
N GLY A 60 -2.44 21.37 -0.34
CA GLY A 60 -3.36 22.50 -0.34
C GLY A 60 -3.13 23.47 -1.50
N VAL A 61 -3.84 24.59 -1.47
CA VAL A 61 -3.76 25.67 -2.48
C VAL A 61 -2.59 26.61 -2.17
N SER A 62 -1.35 26.14 -2.34
CA SER A 62 -0.19 27.02 -2.37
C SER A 62 0.23 27.26 -3.83
N PRO A 63 0.21 28.51 -4.32
CA PRO A 63 0.56 28.83 -5.71
C PRO A 63 2.06 28.68 -6.04
N VAL A 64 2.89 28.41 -5.02
CA VAL A 64 4.32 28.18 -5.20
C VAL A 64 4.67 26.91 -4.46
N ALA A 65 5.24 25.95 -5.19
CA ALA A 65 5.86 24.80 -4.59
C ALA A 65 6.99 25.30 -3.69
N LYS A 66 6.89 25.12 -2.37
CA LYS A 66 7.92 25.58 -1.43
C LYS A 66 9.03 24.53 -1.35
N GLY A 67 10.19 24.92 -0.83
CA GLY A 67 11.24 23.97 -0.48
C GLY A 67 10.81 22.90 0.54
N GLU A 68 9.61 23.01 1.12
CA GLU A 68 8.99 22.00 1.98
C GLU A 68 8.40 20.82 1.17
N ASP A 69 8.10 21.01 -0.12
CA ASP A 69 7.47 19.96 -0.96
C ASP A 69 8.47 18.87 -1.34
N THR A 70 9.77 19.18 -1.43
CA THR A 70 10.83 18.16 -1.55
C THR A 70 10.87 17.24 -0.34
N ILE A 71 10.57 17.75 0.85
CA ILE A 71 10.46 16.97 2.08
C ILE A 71 9.23 16.07 2.01
N LEU A 72 8.09 16.60 1.55
CA LEU A 72 6.84 15.85 1.39
C LEU A 72 6.98 14.60 0.52
N PHE A 73 7.75 14.70 -0.57
CA PHE A 73 8.01 13.58 -1.47
C PHE A 73 9.03 12.58 -0.94
N SER A 74 9.92 12.99 -0.03
CA SER A 74 11.00 12.16 0.51
C SER A 74 10.69 11.57 1.90
N GLN A 75 9.63 12.02 2.55
CA GLN A 75 9.23 11.57 3.88
C GLN A 75 8.71 10.13 3.89
N ASP A 76 9.37 9.28 4.68
CA ASP A 76 8.81 7.99 5.09
C ASP A 76 7.71 8.22 6.12
N ARG A 77 6.53 7.65 5.85
CA ARG A 77 5.33 7.78 6.68
C ARG A 77 5.01 6.48 7.43
N GLY A 78 5.87 5.45 7.35
CA GLY A 78 5.73 4.23 8.13
C GLY A 78 4.37 3.54 7.95
N TYR A 79 3.70 3.23 9.07
CA TYR A 79 2.46 2.45 9.11
C TYR A 79 1.20 3.23 8.72
N SER A 80 1.22 4.56 8.65
CA SER A 80 0.07 5.37 8.20
C SER A 80 -0.01 5.49 6.68
N CYS A 81 0.93 4.90 5.95
CA CYS A 81 1.05 5.01 4.51
C CYS A 81 0.49 3.79 3.77
N PHE A 82 -0.42 4.04 2.82
CA PHE A 82 -0.99 3.03 1.93
C PHE A 82 -0.15 2.87 0.65
N PHE A 83 1.18 2.82 0.76
CA PHE A 83 2.05 2.83 -0.41
C PHE A 83 1.78 1.61 -1.32
N ILE A 84 1.48 1.89 -2.59
CA ILE A 84 1.45 0.90 -3.67
C ILE A 84 2.36 1.43 -4.78
N PRO A 85 3.22 0.60 -5.40
CA PRO A 85 4.03 1.02 -6.54
C PRO A 85 3.16 1.54 -7.68
N TYR A 86 3.50 2.70 -8.23
CA TYR A 86 2.79 3.26 -9.37
C TYR A 86 2.80 2.30 -10.57
N ARG A 87 1.61 2.04 -11.11
CA ARG A 87 1.39 1.30 -12.36
C ARG A 87 0.61 2.17 -13.34
N LYS A 88 1.14 2.33 -14.55
CA LYS A 88 0.47 3.08 -15.63
C LYS A 88 -0.90 2.44 -15.94
N SER A 89 -1.89 3.28 -16.20
CA SER A 89 -3.27 2.88 -16.58
C SER A 89 -4.06 2.12 -15.52
N MET A 90 -3.55 2.01 -14.29
CA MET A 90 -4.31 1.49 -13.17
C MET A 90 -5.13 2.63 -12.54
N LEU A 91 -6.40 2.36 -12.27
CA LEU A 91 -7.29 3.30 -11.58
C LEU A 91 -7.17 3.09 -10.06
N PHE A 92 -7.42 4.13 -9.28
CA PHE A 92 -7.34 4.05 -7.82
C PHE A 92 -8.18 2.93 -7.20
N PRO A 93 -9.44 2.67 -7.62
CA PRO A 93 -10.22 1.56 -7.06
C PRO A 93 -9.55 0.20 -7.27
N ALA A 94 -8.91 0.00 -8.41
CA ALA A 94 -8.18 -1.24 -8.68
C ALA A 94 -6.95 -1.38 -7.78
N ALA A 95 -6.25 -0.28 -7.50
CA ALA A 95 -5.12 -0.27 -6.58
C ALA A 95 -5.54 -0.56 -5.12
N ILE A 96 -6.63 0.06 -4.66
CA ILE A 96 -7.23 -0.23 -3.34
C ILE A 96 -7.58 -1.70 -3.22
N GLU A 97 -8.23 -2.27 -4.24
CA GLU A 97 -8.61 -3.68 -4.27
C GLU A 97 -7.39 -4.61 -4.25
N ILE A 98 -6.31 -4.28 -4.98
CA ILE A 98 -5.06 -5.05 -4.94
C ILE A 98 -4.46 -5.02 -3.53
N GLN A 99 -4.39 -3.86 -2.89
CA GLN A 99 -3.87 -3.74 -1.53
C GLN A 99 -4.68 -4.55 -0.53
N LYS A 100 -6.02 -4.50 -0.64
CA LYS A 100 -6.91 -5.31 0.19
C LYS A 100 -6.64 -6.80 0.02
N ARG A 101 -6.50 -7.28 -1.23
CA ARG A 101 -6.16 -8.69 -1.51
C ARG A 101 -4.79 -9.09 -0.98
N GLU A 102 -3.79 -8.21 -1.04
CA GLU A 102 -2.46 -8.47 -0.48
C GLU A 102 -2.49 -8.57 1.05
N GLU A 103 -3.31 -7.76 1.72
CA GLU A 103 -3.57 -7.85 3.16
C GLU A 103 -4.27 -9.16 3.52
N GLU A 104 -5.38 -9.48 2.84
CA GLU A 104 -6.13 -10.73 3.04
C GLU A 104 -5.23 -11.95 2.82
N ASN A 105 -4.42 -11.96 1.75
CA ASN A 105 -3.48 -13.06 1.48
C ASN A 105 -2.41 -13.19 2.56
N ARG A 106 -1.93 -12.08 3.15
CA ARG A 106 -0.99 -12.13 4.28
C ARG A 106 -1.66 -12.75 5.51
N TRP A 107 -2.90 -12.38 5.80
CA TRP A 107 -3.68 -12.99 6.87
C TRP A 107 -3.91 -14.49 6.65
N LEU A 108 -4.33 -14.89 5.43
CA LEU A 108 -4.57 -16.28 5.08
C LEU A 108 -3.31 -17.15 5.15
N LYS A 109 -2.15 -16.63 4.72
CA LYS A 109 -0.86 -17.33 4.86
C LYS A 109 -0.50 -17.55 6.34
N ARG A 110 -0.82 -16.58 7.19
CA ARG A 110 -0.57 -16.70 8.64
C ARG A 110 -1.44 -17.79 9.25
N THR A 111 -2.73 -17.80 8.92
CA THR A 111 -3.67 -18.82 9.42
C THR A 111 -3.33 -20.21 8.91
N SER A 112 -2.96 -20.36 7.63
CA SER A 112 -2.59 -21.68 7.09
C SER A 112 -1.35 -22.26 7.78
N THR A 113 -0.38 -21.40 8.14
CA THR A 113 0.81 -21.81 8.90
C THR A 113 0.42 -22.39 10.27
N TYR A 114 -0.51 -21.74 10.99
CA TYR A 114 -1.01 -22.27 12.26
C TYR A 114 -1.79 -23.57 12.09
N THR A 115 -2.58 -23.71 11.03
CA THR A 115 -3.29 -24.96 10.72
C THR A 115 -2.33 -26.11 10.47
N VAL A 116 -1.23 -25.89 9.73
CA VAL A 116 -0.20 -26.90 9.48
C VAL A 116 0.48 -27.33 10.78
N ILE A 117 0.79 -26.38 11.68
CA ILE A 117 1.37 -26.70 13.00
C ILE A 117 0.41 -27.54 13.83
N GLY A 118 -0.88 -27.19 13.86
CA GLY A 118 -1.91 -27.96 14.55
C GLY A 118 -2.03 -29.38 14.01
N LEU A 119 -1.97 -29.55 12.69
CA LEU A 119 -2.02 -30.86 12.04
C LEU A 119 -0.82 -31.73 12.42
N TRP A 120 0.39 -31.14 12.46
CA TRP A 120 1.59 -31.85 12.91
C TRP A 120 1.49 -32.31 14.36
N LEU A 121 1.00 -31.45 15.27
CA LEU A 121 0.82 -31.82 16.67
C LEU A 121 -0.21 -32.94 16.85
N ALA A 122 -1.34 -32.88 16.14
CA ALA A 122 -2.35 -33.94 16.15
C ALA A 122 -1.78 -35.26 15.61
N GLY A 123 -1.00 -35.22 14.54
CA GLY A 123 -0.32 -36.39 13.96
C GLY A 123 0.66 -37.04 14.93
N ILE A 124 1.49 -36.24 15.61
CA ILE A 124 2.43 -36.74 16.63
C ILE A 124 1.66 -37.40 17.78
N GLY A 125 0.56 -36.80 18.25
CA GLY A 125 -0.28 -37.37 19.31
C GLY A 125 -0.88 -38.73 18.92
N LEU A 126 -1.38 -38.87 17.69
CA LEU A 126 -1.90 -40.13 17.16
C LEU A 126 -0.81 -41.22 17.09
N ILE A 127 0.39 -40.87 16.62
CA ILE A 127 1.52 -41.81 16.53
C ILE A 127 1.94 -42.30 17.93
N LEU A 128 2.09 -41.38 18.90
CA LEU A 128 2.44 -41.75 20.27
C LEU A 128 1.38 -42.65 20.91
N ASN A 129 0.10 -42.35 20.69
CA ASN A 129 -0.99 -43.18 21.19
C ASN A 129 -0.97 -44.59 20.59
N ALA A 130 -0.73 -44.69 19.28
CA ALA A 130 -0.60 -45.98 18.60
C ALA A 130 0.60 -46.79 19.14
N LEU A 131 1.75 -46.15 19.36
CA LEU A 131 2.94 -46.80 19.93
C LEU A 131 2.70 -47.33 21.35
N VAL A 132 2.00 -46.56 22.20
CA VAL A 132 1.63 -47.00 23.56
C VAL A 132 0.70 -48.22 23.49
N ALA A 133 -0.31 -48.19 22.60
CA ALA A 133 -1.23 -49.30 22.42
C ALA A 133 -0.50 -50.59 21.96
N ILE A 134 0.43 -50.47 21.00
CA ILE A 134 1.24 -51.60 20.52
C ILE A 134 2.13 -52.14 21.65
N TYR A 135 2.80 -51.26 22.41
CA TYR A 135 3.65 -51.67 23.52
C TYR A 135 2.86 -52.42 24.60
N GLN A 136 1.65 -51.96 24.93
CA GLN A 136 0.77 -52.67 25.86
C GLN A 136 0.35 -54.04 25.33
N ALA A 137 0.04 -54.15 24.02
CA ALA A 137 -0.34 -55.42 23.41
C ALA A 137 0.79 -56.46 23.37
N ILE A 138 2.05 -56.04 23.26
CA ILE A 138 3.23 -56.95 23.23
C ILE A 138 3.63 -57.42 24.64
N LYS A 139 3.31 -56.64 25.67
CA LYS A 139 3.71 -56.95 27.06
C LYS A 139 2.72 -57.86 27.80
N CYS A 140 1.53 -58.06 27.24
CA CYS A 140 0.57 -59.10 27.64
C CYS A 140 0.90 -60.41 26.94
#